data_AF-A0A933EEP9-F1
#
_entry.id   AF-A0A933EEP9-F1
#
_cell.length_a   1.000
_cell.length_b   1.000
_cell.length_c   1.000
_cell.angle_alpha   90.00
_cell.angle_beta   90.00
_cell.angle_gamma   90.00
#
_symmetry.space_group_name_H-M   'P 1'
#
loop_
_entity.id
_entity.type
_entity.pdbx_description
1 polymer ?
#
loop_
_entity_poly.entity_id
_entity_poly.type
_entity_poly.pdbx_seq_one_letter_code
_entity_poly.pdbx_strand_id
1 'polypeptide(L)' 'MLETAYMLISLDRRTPAEVARAVRRVPGVVEAHVTLGNYDIVAVVSIEGTKGFSDVATYLKAVEG' A
#
# COMPACT_ATOMS: atom_id res chain seq x y z
N MET A 1 -7.07 -7.38 -18.27
CA MET A 1 -5.61 -7.18 -18.23
C MET A 1 -5.26 -6.84 -16.80
N LEU A 2 -4.28 -7.52 -16.23
CA LEU A 2 -3.76 -7.16 -14.92
C LEU A 2 -2.92 -5.89 -15.07
N GLU A 3 -3.22 -4.90 -14.26
CA GLU A 3 -2.48 -3.65 -14.15
C GLU A 3 -1.71 -3.65 -12.83
N THR A 4 -0.53 -3.04 -12.83
CA THR A 4 0.32 -2.93 -11.64
C THR A 4 0.54 -1.47 -11.28
N ALA A 5 0.36 -1.14 -10.00
CA ALA A 5 0.66 0.17 -9.46
C ALA A 5 1.61 0.07 -8.26
N TYR A 6 2.42 1.11 -8.08
CA TYR A 6 3.28 1.30 -6.92
C TYR A 6 2.69 2.39 -6.05
N MET A 7 2.28 2.04 -4.84
CA MET A 7 1.72 2.99 -3.87
C MET A 7 2.79 3.35 -2.85
N LEU A 8 3.10 4.65 -2.79
CA LEU A 8 4.06 5.22 -1.86
C LEU A 8 3.30 5.73 -0.64
N ILE A 9 3.70 5.29 0.54
CA ILE A 9 3.00 5.59 1.79
C ILE A 9 4.01 6.25 2.74
N SER A 10 3.68 7.45 3.20
CA SER A 10 4.36 8.14 4.29
C SER A 10 3.52 7.97 5.55
N LEU A 11 4.13 7.89 6.72
CA LEU A 11 3.45 7.67 7.99
C LEU A 11 3.80 8.80 8.97
N ASP A 12 2.78 9.36 9.63
CA ASP A 12 3.03 10.42 10.61
C ASP A 12 3.40 9.89 12.00
N ARG A 13 2.75 8.81 12.48
CA ARG A 13 2.84 8.39 13.90
C ARG A 13 2.98 6.90 14.14
N ARG A 14 2.71 6.06 13.14
CA ARG A 14 2.74 4.59 13.28
C ARG A 14 4.10 4.03 12.90
N THR A 15 4.42 2.85 13.40
CA THR A 15 5.68 2.18 13.03
C THR A 15 5.58 1.61 11.61
N PRO A 16 6.56 1.87 10.72
CA PRO A 16 6.53 1.36 9.34
C PRO A 16 6.38 -0.17 9.24
N ALA A 17 7.00 -0.91 10.17
CA ALA A 17 6.93 -2.37 10.17
C ALA A 17 5.52 -2.91 10.48
N GLU A 18 4.79 -2.30 11.41
CA GLU A 18 3.41 -2.70 11.73
C GLU A 18 2.46 -2.36 10.59
N VAL A 19 2.58 -1.14 10.04
CA VAL A 19 1.77 -0.70 8.92
C VAL A 19 2.04 -1.56 7.69
N ALA A 20 3.29 -1.87 7.35
CA ALA A 20 3.60 -2.76 6.22
C ALA A 20 2.98 -4.15 6.39
N ARG A 21 2.90 -4.70 7.61
CA ARG A 21 2.19 -5.97 7.86
C ARG A 21 0.69 -5.85 7.63
N ALA A 22 0.08 -4.73 8.00
CA ALA A 22 -1.34 -4.48 7.77
C ALA A 22 -1.63 -4.25 6.28
N VAL A 23 -0.78 -3.50 5.57
CA VAL A 23 -0.86 -3.25 4.13
C VAL A 23 -0.83 -4.55 3.33
N ARG A 24 0.02 -5.53 3.70
CA ARG A 24 0.05 -6.86 3.05
C ARG A 24 -1.26 -7.65 3.15
N ARG A 25 -2.19 -7.25 4.02
CA ARG A 25 -3.51 -7.91 4.17
C ARG A 25 -4.59 -7.25 3.32
N VAL A 26 -4.30 -6.11 2.69
CA VAL A 26 -5.26 -5.41 1.82
C VAL A 26 -5.40 -6.20 0.50
N PRO A 27 -6.63 -6.56 0.09
CA PRO A 27 -6.84 -7.24 -1.19
C PRO A 27 -6.26 -6.45 -2.37
N GLY A 28 -5.54 -7.14 -3.25
CA GLY A 28 -4.85 -6.53 -4.40
C GLY A 28 -3.40 -6.10 -4.12
N VAL A 29 -2.97 -6.01 -2.86
CA VAL A 29 -1.55 -5.84 -2.51
C VAL A 29 -0.83 -7.18 -2.67
N VAL A 30 0.19 -7.22 -3.52
CA VAL A 30 1.03 -8.42 -3.73
C VAL A 30 2.34 -8.34 -2.95
N GLU A 31 2.86 -7.14 -2.72
CA GLU A 31 4.05 -6.91 -1.91
C GLU A 31 3.93 -5.61 -1.13
N ALA A 32 4.61 -5.54 0.02
CA ALA A 32 4.85 -4.27 0.72
C ALA A 32 6.19 -4.33 1.43
N HIS A 33 6.97 -3.26 1.33
CA HIS A 33 8.32 -3.18 1.87
C HIS A 33 8.48 -1.88 2.64
N VAL A 34 9.14 -1.95 3.79
CA VAL A 34 9.58 -0.74 4.51
C VAL A 34 10.79 -0.17 3.78
N THR A 35 10.78 1.14 3.56
CA THR A 35 11.83 1.85 2.85
C THR A 35 12.50 2.88 3.76
N LEU A 36 13.74 3.24 3.42
CA LEU A 36 14.40 4.42 3.95
C LEU A 36 14.26 5.53 2.89
N GLY A 37 13.80 6.72 3.29
CA GLY A 37 13.64 7.87 2.39
C GLY A 37 12.43 8.73 2.72
N ASN A 38 11.87 9.39 1.71
CA ASN A 38 10.71 10.28 1.85
C ASN A 38 9.39 9.53 2.08
N TYR A 39 9.40 8.21 1.84
CA TYR A 39 8.27 7.32 2.06
C TYR A 39 8.73 6.18 2.95
N ASP A 40 7.86 5.78 3.85
CA ASP A 40 8.12 4.73 4.84
C ASP A 40 7.83 3.34 4.26
N ILE A 41 6.89 3.25 3.31
CA ILE A 41 6.47 1.99 2.71
C ILE A 41 6.25 2.16 1.20
N VAL A 42 6.69 1.16 0.43
CA VAL A 42 6.27 0.93 -0.95
C VAL A 42 5.41 -0.31 -1.00
N ALA A 43 4.18 -0.20 -1.51
CA ALA A 43 3.29 -1.31 -1.77
C ALA A 43 3.14 -1.55 -3.28
N VAL A 44 3.25 -2.81 -3.69
CA VAL A 44 2.97 -3.24 -5.07
C VAL A 44 1.55 -3.79 -5.12
N VAL A 45 0.73 -3.22 -5.99
CA VAL A 45 -0.68 -3.55 -6.15
C VAL A 45 -0.89 -4.11 -7.54
N SER A 46 -1.53 -5.27 -7.66
CA SER A 46 -1.90 -5.87 -8.93
C SER A 46 -3.38 -6.22 -8.95
N ILE A 47 -4.12 -5.66 -9.90
CA ILE A 47 -5.58 -5.81 -10.01
C ILE A 47 -6.01 -5.86 -11.47
N GLU A 48 -7.20 -6.40 -11.74
CA GLU A 48 -7.77 -6.40 -13.08
C GLU A 48 -8.37 -5.03 -13.43
N GLY A 49 -7.81 -4.41 -14.47
CA GLY A 49 -8.21 -3.06 -14.90
C GLY A 49 -7.85 -1.98 -13.90
N THR A 50 -8.25 -0.73 -14.19
CA THR A 50 -7.76 0.44 -13.46
C THR A 50 -8.68 0.92 -12.33
N LYS A 51 -9.93 0.45 -12.29
CA LYS A 51 -10.93 0.95 -11.33
C LYS A 51 -10.67 0.54 -9.89
N GLY A 52 -10.09 -0.63 -9.64
CA GLY A 52 -9.88 -1.13 -8.27
C GLY A 52 -8.78 -0.39 -7.50
N PHE A 53 -7.93 0.41 -8.15
CA PHE A 53 -6.82 1.09 -7.48
C PHE A 53 -7.32 2.15 -6.51
N SER A 54 -8.46 2.80 -6.79
CA SER A 54 -9.06 3.77 -5.86
C SER A 54 -9.52 3.11 -4.56
N ASP A 55 -10.01 1.87 -4.64
CA ASP A 55 -10.49 1.13 -3.48
C ASP A 55 -9.29 0.75 -2.60
N VAL A 56 -8.23 0.21 -3.22
CA VAL A 56 -6.98 -0.11 -2.51
C VAL A 56 -6.41 1.15 -1.85
N ALA A 57 -6.33 2.28 -2.56
CA ALA A 57 -5.87 3.54 -1.98
C ALA A 57 -6.71 3.98 -0.77
N THR A 58 -8.02 3.76 -0.81
CA THR A 58 -8.93 4.06 0.32
C THR A 58 -8.64 3.18 1.53
N TYR A 59 -8.42 1.88 1.31
CA TYR A 59 -8.04 0.96 2.39
C TYR A 59 -6.68 1.31 3.00
N LEU A 60 -5.69 1.65 2.18
CA LEU A 60 -4.35 2.01 2.67
C LEU A 60 -4.38 3.24 3.57
N LYS A 61 -5.16 4.28 3.21
CA LYS A 61 -5.35 5.46 4.06
C LYS A 61 -5.92 5.11 5.43
N ALA A 62 -6.90 4.20 5.48
CA ALA A 62 -7.48 3.75 6.75
C ALA A 62 -6.48 2.93 7.61
N VAL A 63 -5.49 2.29 6.99
CA VAL A 63 -4.45 1.50 7.68
C VAL A 63 -3.34 2.40 8.24
N GLU A 64 -3.01 3.50 7.57
CA GLU A 64 -2.11 4.53 8.09
C GLU A 64 -2.71 5.25 9.31
N GLY A 65 -4.00 5.60 9.22
CA GLY A 65 -4.75 6.35 10.25
C GLY A 65 -5.00 7.78 9.83
#